data_AF-A0A8I2J5H5-F1
#
_entry.id   AF-A0A8I2J5H5-F1
#
_cell.length_a   1.000
_cell.length_b   1.000
_cell.length_c   1.000
_cell.angle_alpha   90.00
_cell.angle_beta   90.00
_cell.angle_gamma   90.00
#
_symmetry.space_group_name_H-M   'P 1'
#
loop_
_entity.id
_entity.type
_entity.pdbx_description
1 polymer ?
#
loop_
_entity_poly.entity_id
_entity_poly.type
_entity_poly.pdbx_seq_one_letter_code
_entity_poly.pdbx_strand_id
1 'polypeptide(L)' 'MTNLRTVDPAPADLDGDLASLRGDCARMTPRWSAPVRVSPRPVPLTLIHGVRVPPAYARLLDAMSDYGD' A
#
# COMPACT_ATOMS: atom_id res chain seq x y z
N MET A 1 -6.15 -20.96 -19.60
CA MET A 1 -6.17 -19.62 -18.94
C MET A 1 -7.46 -19.52 -18.17
N THR A 2 -7.44 -19.78 -16.87
CA THR A 2 -8.62 -19.67 -16.00
C THR A 2 -8.88 -18.20 -15.71
N ASN A 3 -10.03 -17.69 -16.14
CA ASN A 3 -10.47 -16.34 -15.83
C ASN A 3 -10.67 -16.21 -14.31
N LEU A 4 -9.89 -15.34 -13.65
CA LEU A 4 -10.23 -14.89 -12.29
C LEU A 4 -11.53 -14.09 -12.40
N ARG A 5 -12.62 -14.64 -11.85
CA ARG A 5 -13.80 -13.85 -11.55
C ARG A 5 -13.40 -12.85 -10.46
N THR A 6 -13.17 -11.60 -10.84
CA THR A 6 -13.08 -10.50 -9.88
C THR A 6 -14.47 -10.37 -9.26
N VAL A 7 -14.57 -10.68 -7.97
CA VAL A 7 -15.77 -10.35 -7.20
C VAL A 7 -15.83 -8.84 -7.16
N ASP A 8 -16.94 -8.26 -7.61
CA ASP A 8 -17.15 -6.82 -7.49
C ASP A 8 -16.99 -6.43 -6.02
N PRO A 9 -16.16 -5.42 -5.70
CA PRO A 9 -16.02 -4.99 -4.32
C PRO A 9 -17.41 -4.59 -3.80
N ALA A 10 -17.73 -5.03 -2.58
CA ALA A 10 -18.92 -4.52 -1.89
C ALA A 10 -18.86 -2.98 -1.91
N PRO A 11 -20.01 -2.28 -2.06
CA PRO A 11 -20.03 -0.83 -2.06
C PRO A 11 -19.43 -0.35 -0.74
N ALA A 12 -18.21 0.18 -0.81
CA ALA A 12 -17.60 0.91 0.28
C ALA A 12 -18.21 2.32 0.23
N ASP A 13 -18.63 2.82 1.39
CA ASP A 13 -18.98 4.22 1.53
C ASP A 13 -17.68 5.04 1.41
N LEU A 14 -17.39 5.49 0.19
CA LEU A 14 -16.18 6.26 -0.12
C LEU A 14 -16.26 7.70 0.39
N ASP A 15 -17.44 8.15 0.82
CA ASP A 15 -17.70 9.47 1.39
C ASP A 15 -17.61 9.48 2.93
N GLY A 16 -17.30 8.31 3.54
CA GLY A 16 -17.14 8.15 4.98
C GLY A 16 -15.90 8.83 5.55
N ASP A 17 -15.92 9.12 6.86
CA ASP A 17 -14.79 9.74 7.56
C ASP A 17 -13.61 8.75 7.79
N LEU A 18 -12.47 9.28 8.23
CA LEU A 18 -11.26 8.48 8.50
C LEU A 18 -11.50 7.40 9.58
N ALA A 19 -12.43 7.63 10.51
CA ALA A 19 -12.78 6.66 11.53
C ALA A 19 -13.51 5.45 10.91
N SER A 20 -14.42 5.71 9.98
CA SER A 20 -15.15 4.70 9.21
C SER A 20 -14.20 3.86 8.37
N LEU A 21 -13.25 4.49 7.67
CA LEU A 21 -12.21 3.79 6.90
C LEU A 21 -11.34 2.88 7.78
N ARG A 22 -10.94 3.35 8.97
CA ARG A 22 -10.18 2.52 9.93
C ARG A 22 -10.98 1.31 10.39
N GLY A 23 -12.29 1.47 10.58
CA GLY A 23 -13.23 0.39 10.89
C GLY A 23 -13.30 -0.66 9.77
N ASP A 24 -13.36 -0.23 8.51
CA ASP A 24 -13.32 -1.13 7.35
C ASP A 24 -12.00 -1.90 7.25
N CYS A 25 -10.87 -1.22 7.43
CA CYS A 25 -9.56 -1.86 7.49
C CYS A 25 -9.52 -2.95 8.58
N ALA A 26 -10.05 -2.66 9.78
CA ALA A 26 -10.09 -3.63 10.87
C ALA A 26 -10.97 -4.85 10.56
N ARG A 27 -12.15 -4.65 9.93
CA ARG A 27 -13.02 -5.74 9.44
C ARG A 27 -12.32 -6.61 8.41
N MET A 28 -11.47 -6.00 7.59
CA MET A 28 -10.68 -6.69 6.58
C MET A 28 -9.44 -7.39 7.14
N THR A 29 -8.87 -6.99 8.28
CA THR A 29 -7.62 -7.58 8.81
C THR A 29 -7.61 -9.11 8.89
N PRO A 30 -8.67 -9.81 9.34
CA PRO A 30 -8.65 -11.27 9.52
C PRO A 30 -8.44 -12.07 8.22
N ARG A 31 -8.76 -11.52 7.05
CA ARG A 31 -8.54 -12.19 5.75
C ARG A 31 -7.11 -12.07 5.23
N TRP A 32 -6.23 -11.36 5.94
CA TRP A 32 -4.82 -11.20 5.56
C TRP A 32 -3.95 -11.93 6.58
N SER A 33 -3.18 -12.90 6.11
CA SER A 33 -2.12 -13.47 6.94
C SER A 33 -1.05 -12.42 7.18
N ALA A 34 -0.84 -12.02 8.43
CA ALA A 34 0.29 -11.17 8.77
C ALA A 34 1.60 -11.92 8.44
N PRO A 35 2.55 -11.28 7.72
CA PRO A 35 3.86 -11.88 7.55
C PRO A 35 4.52 -12.08 8.92
N VAL A 36 5.29 -13.16 9.06
CA VAL A 36 6.07 -13.42 10.28
C VAL A 36 6.94 -12.20 10.54
N ARG A 37 6.72 -11.55 11.70
CA ARG A 37 7.53 -10.41 12.12
C ARG A 37 8.90 -10.93 12.52
N VAL A 38 9.86 -10.81 11.61
CA VAL A 38 11.27 -10.98 11.91
C VAL A 38 11.83 -9.66 12.43
N SER A 39 12.58 -9.70 13.53
CA SER A 39 13.31 -8.52 13.98
C SER A 39 14.36 -8.19 12.90
N PRO A 40 14.29 -7.02 12.24
CA PRO A 40 15.23 -6.68 11.20
C PRO A 40 16.62 -6.56 11.82
N ARG A 41 17.60 -7.26 11.24
CA ARG A 41 19.00 -7.09 11.64
C ARG A 41 19.44 -5.67 11.27
N PRO A 42 20.16 -4.95 12.15
CA PRO A 42 20.76 -3.67 11.78
C PRO A 42 21.59 -3.82 10.50
N VAL A 43 21.28 -3.00 9.49
CA VAL A 43 22.05 -2.92 8.25
C VAL A 43 22.93 -1.67 8.30
N PRO A 44 24.20 -1.76 7.87
CA PRO A 44 25.02 -0.57 7.66
C PRO A 44 24.27 0.45 6.80
N LEU A 45 24.32 1.73 7.17
CA LEU A 45 23.67 2.80 6.40
C LEU A 45 24.15 2.87 4.95
N THR A 46 25.39 2.44 4.69
CA THR A 46 25.94 2.29 3.34
C THR A 46 25.18 1.30 2.47
N LEU A 47 24.41 0.36 3.03
CA LEU A 47 23.56 -0.57 2.29
C LEU A 47 22.13 -0.07 2.10
N ILE A 48 21.74 0.99 2.82
CA ILE A 48 20.47 1.68 2.60
C ILE A 48 20.68 2.60 1.40
N HIS A 49 20.71 2.02 0.21
CA HIS A 49 20.65 2.80 -1.01
C HIS A 49 19.21 3.27 -1.21
N GLY A 50 19.01 4.56 -1.46
CA GLY A 50 17.70 5.11 -1.78
C GLY A 50 17.08 4.43 -2.99
N VAL A 51 15.74 4.47 -3.08
CA VAL A 51 15.01 3.98 -4.26
C VAL A 51 15.41 4.83 -5.46
N ARG A 52 16.04 4.23 -6.48
CA ARG A 52 16.29 4.89 -7.76
C ARG A 52 15.11 4.65 -8.69
N VAL A 53 14.40 5.73 -9.01
CA VAL A 53 13.30 5.70 -9.97
C VAL A 53 13.86 6.05 -11.36
N PRO A 54 13.64 5.21 -12.40
CA PRO A 54 14.06 5.54 -13.75
C PRO A 54 13.38 6.82 -14.27
N PRO A 55 14.03 7.63 -15.11
CA PRO A 55 13.47 8.91 -15.59
C PRO A 55 12.10 8.80 -16.26
N ALA A 56 11.81 7.65 -16.90
CA ALA A 56 10.51 7.36 -17.52
C ALA A 56 9.33 7.45 -16.53
N TYR A 57 9.57 7.14 -15.25
CA TYR A 57 8.55 7.17 -14.19
C TYR A 57 8.59 8.47 -13.37
N ALA A 58 9.59 9.33 -13.56
CA ALA A 58 9.70 10.59 -12.82
C ALA A 58 8.49 11.51 -13.09
N ARG A 59 8.01 11.55 -14.33
CA ARG A 59 6.82 12.32 -14.74
C ARG A 59 5.53 11.83 -14.07
N LEU A 60 5.44 10.53 -13.76
CA LEU A 60 4.29 9.96 -13.07
C LEU A 60 4.30 10.36 -11.58
N LEU A 61 5.47 10.38 -10.96
CA LEU A 61 5.63 10.82 -9.57
C LEU A 61 5.43 12.34 -9.41
N ASP A 62 5.91 13.14 -10.37
CA ASP A 62 5.71 14.60 -10.41
C ASP A 62 4.22 14.97 -10.36
N ALA A 63 3.38 14.18 -11.04
CA ALA A 63 1.92 14.33 -11.02
C ALA A 63 1.24 13.83 -9.72
N MET A 64 1.98 13.24 -8.78
CA MET A 64 1.48 12.73 -7.49
C MET A 64 2.06 13.54 -6.30
N SER A 65 2.37 14.81 -6.54
CA SER A 65 2.98 15.71 -5.53
C SER A 65 2.12 15.91 -4.27
N ASP A 66 0.81 15.71 -4.36
CA ASP A 66 -0.14 15.84 -3.24
C ASP A 66 0.10 14.85 -2.08
N TYR A 67 0.96 13.85 -2.28
CA TYR A 67 1.28 12.82 -1.29
C TYR A 67 2.56 13.10 -0.48
N GLY A 68 3.30 14.18 -0.77
CA GLY A 68 4.66 14.40 -0.30
C GLY A 68 4.89 15.49 0.77
N ASP A 69 3.90 16.34 1.06
CA ASP A 69 3.97 17.40 2.09
C ASP A 69 3.43 16.95 3.46
#